data_AF-A0A940WRF1-F1
#
_entry.id   AF-A0A940WRF1-F1
#
_cell.length_a   1.000
_cell.length_b   1.000
_cell.length_c   1.000
_cell.angle_alpha   90.00
_cell.angle_beta   90.00
_cell.angle_gamma   90.00
#
_symmetry.space_group_name_H-M   'P 1'
#
loop_
_entity.id
_entity.type
_entity.pdbx_description
1 polymer ?
#
loop_
_entity_poly.entity_id
_entity_poly.type
_entity_poly.pdbx_seq_one_letter_code
_entity_poly.pdbx_strand_id
1 'polypeptide(L)'
;MESNVHKHIKKQALYWLKKKMTDLCANEVKLFVRRKRLKADAVGINLKRKESRIIEVKATRTDFLRDEVLHANYGYHNLADYAYIMTPSNLLSVEEVPAGYGLLEIDEFDTITVKKKPTRNHKPQLKLETLVKRSAQAATNAVLFQELSKETKDLTGGSFSKEADIHLISATCPTCKKRNKYLIHTNQEMIGCLQKKCQEAIPLNKARVHKITSYNDSFIEQIQLLKNEKK
;
A
#
# COMPACT_ATOMS: atom_id res chain seq x y z
N MET A 1 -14.69 -1.29 -0.58
CA MET A 1 -13.36 -0.88 -1.08
C MET A 1 -12.81 0.19 -0.14
N GLU A 2 -11.52 0.20 0.16
CA GLU A 2 -10.93 1.20 1.08
C GLU A 2 -11.02 2.62 0.48
N SER A 3 -11.52 3.59 1.27
CA SER A 3 -11.67 4.98 0.85
C SER A 3 -10.32 5.71 0.70
N ASN A 4 -10.29 6.79 -0.09
CA ASN A 4 -9.10 7.61 -0.26
C ASN A 4 -8.67 8.27 1.05
N VAL A 5 -9.64 8.71 1.86
CA VAL A 5 -9.40 9.26 3.20
C VAL A 5 -8.71 8.25 4.09
N HIS A 6 -9.18 7.00 4.11
CA HIS A 6 -8.56 5.95 4.91
C HIS A 6 -7.10 5.71 4.50
N LYS A 7 -6.83 5.60 3.19
CA LYS A 7 -5.46 5.45 2.66
C LYS A 7 -4.55 6.60 3.04
N HIS A 8 -5.06 7.82 2.96
CA HIS A 8 -4.31 9.02 3.32
C HIS A 8 -3.93 9.02 4.80
N ILE A 9 -4.90 8.77 5.68
CA ILE A 9 -4.65 8.75 7.13
C ILE A 9 -3.67 7.64 7.53
N LYS A 10 -3.70 6.46 6.87
CA LYS A 10 -2.67 5.42 7.08
C LYS A 10 -1.26 5.90 6.75
N LYS A 11 -1.11 6.70 5.70
CA LYS A 11 0.19 7.28 5.34
C LYS A 11 0.65 8.27 6.41
N GLN A 12 -0.27 9.09 6.94
CA GLN A 12 0.03 10.03 8.02
C GLN A 12 0.36 9.32 9.34
N ALA A 13 -0.32 8.22 9.65
CA ALA A 13 0.00 7.35 10.78
C ALA A 13 1.45 6.84 10.71
N LEU A 14 1.91 6.44 9.51
CA LEU A 14 3.28 5.99 9.30
C LEU A 14 4.31 7.10 9.53
N TYR A 15 4.03 8.33 9.04
CA TYR A 15 4.90 9.48 9.27
C TYR A 15 4.99 9.86 10.74
N TRP A 16 3.85 9.84 11.44
CA TRP A 16 3.82 10.07 12.87
C TRP A 16 4.60 9.02 13.65
N LEU A 17 4.46 7.74 13.27
CA LEU A 17 5.24 6.65 13.86
C LEU A 17 6.73 6.87 13.62
N LYS A 18 7.16 7.23 12.41
CA LYS A 18 8.59 7.39 12.09
C LYS A 18 9.27 8.49 12.92
N LYS A 19 8.54 9.54 13.31
CA LYS A 19 9.05 10.57 14.24
C LYS A 19 9.33 10.04 15.66
N LYS A 20 8.72 8.90 16.03
CA LYS A 20 8.81 8.30 17.39
C LYS A 20 9.56 6.96 17.40
N MET A 21 9.51 6.25 16.27
CA MET A 21 10.05 4.91 16.03
C MET A 21 11.19 5.02 15.04
N THR A 22 12.41 4.85 15.54
CA THR A 22 13.62 5.14 14.78
C THR A 22 13.95 4.06 13.76
N ASP A 23 13.68 2.79 14.09
CA ASP A 23 14.27 1.66 13.37
C ASP A 23 13.39 1.21 12.19
N LEU A 24 12.14 0.85 12.45
CA LEU A 24 11.27 0.25 11.42
C LEU A 24 9.85 0.76 11.53
N CYS A 25 9.24 1.06 10.39
CA CYS A 25 7.84 1.44 10.27
C CYS A 25 7.28 0.76 9.01
N ALA A 26 6.11 0.17 9.09
CA ALA A 26 5.45 -0.47 7.96
C ALA A 26 3.94 -0.31 8.03
N ASN A 27 3.29 -0.19 6.86
CA ASN A 27 1.84 -0.21 6.75
C ASN A 27 1.35 -1.62 6.43
N GLU A 28 0.07 -1.86 6.74
CA GLU A 28 -0.66 -3.05 6.31
C GLU A 28 -0.04 -4.38 6.80
N VAL A 29 0.49 -4.37 8.02
CA VAL A 29 1.26 -5.49 8.58
C VAL A 29 0.34 -6.63 8.97
N LYS A 30 0.53 -7.80 8.36
CA LYS A 30 -0.22 -9.02 8.67
C LYS A 30 0.31 -9.66 9.95
N LEU A 31 -0.53 -9.73 10.97
CA LEU A 31 -0.25 -10.32 12.27
C LEU A 31 -1.02 -11.64 12.43
N PHE A 32 -0.50 -12.54 13.25
CA PHE A 32 -1.09 -13.86 13.49
C PHE A 32 -1.09 -14.17 14.98
N VAL A 33 -2.27 -14.33 15.57
CA VAL A 33 -2.47 -14.59 17.00
C VAL A 33 -3.46 -15.74 17.16
N ARG A 34 -3.07 -16.83 17.81
CA ARG A 34 -3.93 -18.00 18.09
C ARG A 34 -4.79 -18.42 16.88
N ARG A 35 -4.13 -18.57 15.71
CA ARG A 35 -4.73 -18.90 14.40
C ARG A 35 -5.61 -17.82 13.73
N LYS A 36 -5.85 -16.68 14.39
CA LYS A 36 -6.49 -15.52 13.77
C LYS A 36 -5.46 -14.69 13.01
N ARG A 37 -5.83 -14.25 11.81
CA ARG A 37 -5.05 -13.32 11.00
C ARG A 37 -5.63 -11.92 11.14
N LEU A 38 -4.79 -10.98 11.55
CA LEU A 38 -5.12 -9.56 11.69
C LEU A 38 -4.26 -8.76 10.72
N LYS A 39 -4.68 -7.53 10.40
CA LYS A 39 -3.93 -6.63 9.54
C LYS A 39 -3.89 -5.26 10.23
N ALA A 40 -2.77 -4.98 10.88
CA ALA A 40 -2.55 -3.68 11.49
C ALA A 40 -2.30 -2.64 10.40
N ASP A 41 -2.96 -1.48 10.52
CA ASP A 41 -2.84 -0.42 9.51
C ASP A 41 -1.45 0.19 9.45
N ALA A 42 -0.85 0.48 10.62
CA ALA A 42 0.53 0.91 10.72
C ALA A 42 1.21 0.32 11.97
N VAL A 43 2.46 -0.08 11.83
CA VAL A 43 3.30 -0.61 12.92
C VAL A 43 4.64 0.11 12.92
N GLY A 44 5.09 0.53 14.10
CA GLY A 44 6.40 1.12 14.31
C GLY A 44 7.17 0.41 15.42
N ILE A 45 8.48 0.28 15.23
CA ILE A 45 9.39 -0.44 16.12
C ILE A 45 10.57 0.46 16.50
N ASN A 46 10.93 0.42 17.79
CA ASN A 46 12.16 0.98 18.32
C ASN A 46 12.97 -0.14 19.00
N LEU A 47 14.08 -0.53 18.39
CA LEU A 47 14.91 -1.63 18.85
C LEU A 47 15.70 -1.25 20.11
N LYS A 48 16.16 0.00 20.21
CA LYS A 48 16.90 0.50 21.38
C LYS A 48 16.06 0.45 22.65
N ARG A 49 14.81 0.92 22.57
CA ARG A 49 13.86 0.91 23.69
C ARG A 49 13.12 -0.43 23.85
N LYS A 50 13.31 -1.36 22.90
CA LYS A 50 12.57 -2.62 22.81
C LYS A 50 11.05 -2.40 22.89
N GLU A 51 10.54 -1.41 22.15
CA GLU A 51 9.11 -1.07 22.14
C GLU A 51 8.52 -1.15 20.73
N SER A 52 7.22 -1.40 20.70
CA SER A 52 6.39 -1.46 19.51
C SER A 52 5.15 -0.57 19.66
N ARG A 53 4.74 0.07 18.56
CA ARG A 53 3.48 0.82 18.46
C ARG A 53 2.66 0.31 17.30
N ILE A 54 1.38 0.09 17.53
CA ILE A 54 0.39 -0.17 16.48
C ILE A 54 -0.56 1.02 16.41
N ILE A 55 -0.89 1.46 15.19
CA ILE A 55 -1.96 2.42 14.94
C ILE A 55 -2.98 1.73 14.04
N GLU A 56 -4.24 1.73 14.49
CA GLU A 56 -5.40 1.36 13.68
C GLU A 56 -6.11 2.64 13.24
N VAL A 57 -6.47 2.75 11.97
CA VAL A 57 -7.09 3.95 11.41
C VAL A 57 -8.59 3.74 11.23
N LYS A 58 -9.40 4.72 11.63
CA LYS A 58 -10.85 4.73 11.36
C LYS A 58 -11.23 6.04 10.68
N ALA A 59 -11.65 5.95 9.41
CA ALA A 59 -12.03 7.11 8.62
C ALA A 59 -13.48 7.54 8.86
N THR A 60 -14.35 6.63 9.27
CA THR A 60 -15.76 6.88 9.54
C THR A 60 -16.22 6.25 10.85
N ARG A 61 -17.33 6.74 11.42
CA ARG A 61 -17.93 6.19 12.64
C ARG A 61 -18.33 4.72 12.43
N THR A 62 -18.87 4.40 11.26
CA THR A 62 -19.23 3.03 10.88
C THR A 62 -18.02 2.10 10.84
N ASP A 63 -16.86 2.57 10.34
CA ASP A 63 -15.62 1.77 10.36
C ASP A 63 -15.19 1.43 11.78
N PHE A 64 -15.32 2.37 12.71
CA PHE A 64 -15.01 2.14 14.13
C PHE A 64 -15.97 1.13 14.76
N LEU A 65 -17.28 1.32 14.59
CA LEU A 65 -18.30 0.50 15.24
C LEU A 65 -18.30 -0.96 14.77
N ARG A 66 -17.88 -1.21 13.52
CA ARG A 66 -17.80 -2.56 12.95
C ARG A 66 -16.53 -3.32 13.34
N ASP A 67 -15.54 -2.66 13.94
CA ASP A 67 -14.26 -3.30 14.25
C ASP A 67 -14.27 -4.03 15.60
N GLU A 68 -14.70 -5.28 15.55
CA GLU A 68 -14.69 -6.19 16.70
C GLU A 68 -13.28 -6.43 17.28
N VAL A 69 -12.21 -6.20 16.51
CA VAL A 69 -10.82 -6.40 16.97
C VAL A 69 -10.48 -5.43 18.09
N LEU A 70 -11.04 -4.22 18.08
CA LEU A 70 -10.76 -3.20 19.10
C LEU A 70 -11.13 -3.65 20.51
N HIS A 71 -12.20 -4.44 20.64
CA HIS A 71 -12.73 -4.93 21.91
C HIS A 71 -12.34 -6.37 22.24
N ALA A 72 -11.70 -7.08 21.32
CA ALA A 72 -11.34 -8.48 21.51
C ALA A 72 -10.13 -8.66 22.45
N ASN A 73 -10.05 -9.84 23.08
CA ASN A 73 -8.89 -10.26 23.89
C ASN A 73 -7.56 -10.37 23.10
N TYR A 74 -7.63 -10.27 21.77
CA TYR A 74 -6.49 -10.22 20.85
C TYR A 74 -6.41 -8.86 20.12
N GLY A 75 -7.09 -7.83 20.62
CA GLY A 75 -7.01 -6.48 20.08
C GLY A 75 -5.59 -5.91 20.18
N TYR A 76 -5.26 -4.92 19.35
CA TYR A 76 -3.89 -4.43 19.18
C TYR A 76 -3.25 -3.91 20.48
N HIS A 77 -4.02 -3.39 21.45
CA HIS A 77 -3.49 -3.02 22.77
C HIS A 77 -2.90 -4.22 23.54
N ASN A 78 -3.38 -5.43 23.27
CA ASN A 78 -2.83 -6.67 23.82
C ASN A 78 -1.64 -7.21 23.02
N LEU A 79 -1.40 -6.70 21.80
CA LEU A 79 -0.39 -7.26 20.88
C LEU A 79 0.91 -6.47 20.81
N ALA A 80 0.91 -5.19 21.19
CA ALA A 80 2.08 -4.31 21.17
C ALA A 80 2.21 -3.54 22.48
N ASP A 81 3.36 -2.89 22.72
CA ASP A 81 3.58 -2.08 23.93
C ASP A 81 2.58 -0.92 24.03
N TYR A 82 2.20 -0.34 22.89
CA TYR A 82 1.22 0.72 22.83
C TYR A 82 0.37 0.56 21.57
N ALA A 83 -0.93 0.83 21.70
CA ALA A 83 -1.84 0.87 20.57
C ALA A 83 -2.59 2.21 20.52
N TYR A 84 -2.78 2.73 19.32
CA TYR A 84 -3.54 3.95 19.08
C TYR A 84 -4.64 3.68 18.08
N ILE A 85 -5.73 4.43 18.21
CA ILE A 85 -6.70 4.63 17.16
C ILE A 85 -6.44 6.02 16.58
N MET A 86 -6.35 6.13 15.25
CA MET A 86 -6.24 7.40 14.55
C MET A 86 -7.49 7.69 13.73
N THR A 87 -8.08 8.86 13.93
CA THR A 87 -9.31 9.29 13.25
C THR A 87 -9.20 10.72 12.75
N PRO A 88 -10.07 11.13 11.80
CA PRO A 88 -10.38 12.55 11.62
C PRO A 88 -10.78 13.22 12.94
N SER A 89 -10.54 14.52 13.02
CA SER A 89 -10.91 15.35 14.18
C SER A 89 -12.39 15.25 14.50
N ASN A 90 -12.73 15.15 15.78
CA ASN A 90 -14.09 15.07 16.32
C ASN A 90 -14.90 13.83 15.87
N LEU A 91 -14.26 12.79 15.32
CA LEU A 91 -14.97 11.56 14.94
C LEU A 91 -15.36 10.70 16.14
N LEU A 92 -14.51 10.67 17.17
CA LEU A 92 -14.67 9.85 18.37
C LEU A 92 -14.46 10.70 19.61
N SER A 93 -15.28 10.49 20.64
CA SER A 93 -15.01 11.04 21.96
C SER A 93 -13.98 10.17 22.71
N VAL A 94 -13.32 10.74 23.73
CA VAL A 94 -12.29 10.06 24.52
C VAL A 94 -12.86 8.85 25.29
N GLU A 95 -14.13 8.94 25.67
CA GLU A 95 -14.91 7.96 26.42
C GLU A 95 -15.24 6.72 25.57
N GLU A 96 -15.41 6.90 24.25
CA GLU A 96 -15.67 5.82 23.31
C GLU A 96 -14.41 4.97 23.03
N VAL A 97 -13.22 5.50 23.31
CA VAL A 97 -11.94 4.84 23.02
C VAL A 97 -11.74 3.67 23.99
N PRO A 98 -11.62 2.42 23.49
CA PRO A 98 -11.49 1.24 24.35
C PRO A 98 -10.28 1.32 25.29
N ALA A 99 -10.37 0.62 26.42
CA ALA A 99 -9.30 0.58 27.42
C ALA A 99 -7.96 0.14 26.79
N GLY A 100 -6.87 0.77 27.24
CA GLY A 100 -5.52 0.51 26.74
C GLY A 100 -5.13 1.32 25.48
N TYR A 101 -6.09 1.70 24.64
CA TYR A 101 -5.80 2.49 23.44
C TYR A 101 -5.62 3.98 23.73
N GLY A 102 -4.72 4.60 22.96
CA GLY A 102 -4.64 6.04 22.78
C GLY A 102 -5.52 6.51 21.63
N LEU A 103 -5.81 7.80 21.60
CA LEU A 103 -6.55 8.46 20.51
C LEU A 103 -5.67 9.54 19.89
N LEU A 104 -5.49 9.42 18.58
CA LEU A 104 -4.87 10.42 17.73
C LEU A 104 -5.95 10.99 16.82
N GLU A 105 -6.02 12.31 16.76
CA GLU A 105 -6.87 13.00 15.80
C GLU A 105 -5.99 13.69 14.75
N ILE A 106 -6.40 13.60 13.50
CA ILE A 106 -5.82 14.35 12.39
C ILE A 106 -6.83 15.37 11.89
N ASP A 107 -6.40 16.62 11.71
CA ASP A 107 -7.21 17.67 11.10
C ASP A 107 -7.08 17.67 9.57
N GLU A 108 -7.77 18.60 8.92
CA GLU A 108 -7.74 18.77 7.46
C GLU A 108 -6.37 19.22 6.91
N PHE A 109 -5.46 19.68 7.79
CA PHE A 109 -4.11 20.14 7.47
C PHE A 109 -3.04 19.11 7.84
N ASP A 110 -3.42 17.85 8.07
CA ASP A 110 -2.54 16.76 8.48
C ASP A 110 -1.83 16.96 9.83
N THR A 111 -2.31 17.88 10.67
CA THR A 111 -1.80 18.08 12.02
C THR A 111 -2.37 17.01 12.94
N ILE A 112 -1.49 16.23 13.56
CA ILE A 112 -1.89 15.11 14.42
C ILE A 112 -1.76 15.50 15.89
N THR A 113 -2.89 15.47 16.60
CA THR A 113 -2.99 15.76 18.03
C THR A 113 -3.26 14.49 18.83
N VAL A 114 -2.61 14.35 19.99
CA VAL A 114 -2.89 13.24 20.93
C VAL A 114 -4.01 13.65 21.87
N LYS A 115 -5.23 13.12 21.68
CA LYS A 115 -6.38 13.38 22.58
C LYS A 115 -6.39 12.48 23.81
N LYS A 116 -5.92 11.23 23.66
CA LYS A 116 -5.80 10.25 24.76
C LYS A 116 -4.46 9.53 24.65
N LYS A 117 -3.69 9.48 25.74
CA LYS A 117 -2.45 8.68 25.79
C LYS A 117 -2.82 7.20 25.98
N PRO A 118 -2.16 6.27 25.26
CA PRO A 118 -2.36 4.84 25.49
C PRO A 118 -1.79 4.41 26.83
N THR A 119 -2.31 3.29 27.34
CA THR A 119 -1.68 2.59 28.47
C THR A 119 -0.62 1.64 27.92
N ARG A 120 0.57 1.62 28.54
CA ARG A 120 1.61 0.68 28.14
C ARG A 120 1.21 -0.75 28.51
N ASN A 121 1.29 -1.66 27.55
CA ASN A 121 1.23 -3.08 27.79
C ASN A 121 2.64 -3.64 28.05
N HIS A 122 2.91 -4.05 29.29
CA HIS A 122 4.19 -4.60 29.70
C HIS A 122 4.39 -6.07 29.31
N LYS A 123 3.32 -6.77 28.91
CA LYS A 123 3.36 -8.18 28.50
C LYS A 123 2.56 -8.40 27.20
N PRO A 124 3.02 -7.84 26.06
CA PRO A 124 2.35 -8.06 24.78
C PRO A 124 2.27 -9.55 24.43
N GLN A 125 1.14 -9.98 23.87
CA GLN A 125 0.93 -11.37 23.44
C GLN A 125 1.85 -11.77 22.28
N LEU A 126 2.26 -10.80 21.45
CA LEU A 126 3.26 -11.00 20.41
C LEU A 126 4.63 -10.55 20.90
N LYS A 127 5.63 -11.41 20.67
CA LYS A 127 7.03 -11.04 20.90
C LYS A 127 7.47 -9.94 19.93
N LEU A 128 8.37 -9.05 20.38
CA LEU A 128 8.91 -7.97 19.57
C LEU A 128 9.55 -8.48 18.27
N GLU A 129 10.27 -9.61 18.33
CA GLU A 129 10.91 -10.24 17.18
C GLU A 129 9.89 -10.64 16.11
N THR A 130 8.70 -11.08 16.53
CA THR A 130 7.60 -11.39 15.62
C THR A 130 7.13 -10.14 14.90
N LEU A 131 6.93 -9.03 15.63
CA LEU A 131 6.52 -7.75 15.06
C LEU A 131 7.58 -7.19 14.11
N VAL A 132 8.87 -7.29 14.47
CA VAL A 132 10.01 -6.92 13.61
C VAL A 132 9.97 -7.71 12.30
N LYS A 133 9.91 -9.04 12.38
CA LYS A 133 9.88 -9.92 11.19
C LYS A 133 8.72 -9.58 10.26
N ARG A 134 7.51 -9.42 10.80
CA ARG A 134 6.31 -9.13 10.01
C ARG A 134 6.34 -7.73 9.41
N SER A 135 6.81 -6.74 10.17
CA SER A 135 6.95 -5.36 9.69
C SER A 135 8.01 -5.26 8.60
N ALA A 136 9.15 -5.94 8.74
CA ALA A 136 10.21 -5.96 7.73
C ALA A 136 9.70 -6.61 6.44
N GLN A 137 9.00 -7.74 6.54
CA GLN A 137 8.38 -8.39 5.40
C GLN A 137 7.37 -7.48 4.70
N ALA A 138 6.53 -6.77 5.44
CA ALA A 138 5.56 -5.83 4.88
C ALA A 138 6.24 -4.66 4.17
N ALA A 139 7.26 -4.05 4.78
CA ALA A 139 8.03 -2.96 4.20
C ALA A 139 8.75 -3.38 2.91
N THR A 140 9.46 -4.51 2.93
CA THR A 140 10.17 -5.02 1.74
C THR A 140 9.20 -5.37 0.63
N ASN A 141 8.03 -5.96 0.94
CA ASN A 141 7.01 -6.25 -0.06
C ASN A 141 6.43 -4.98 -0.68
N ALA A 142 6.25 -3.92 0.12
CA ALA A 142 5.78 -2.63 -0.38
C ALA A 142 6.76 -2.06 -1.42
N VAL A 143 8.06 -2.07 -1.13
CA VAL A 143 9.09 -1.60 -2.09
C VAL A 143 9.15 -2.52 -3.31
N LEU A 144 9.33 -3.82 -3.12
CA LEU A 144 9.60 -4.73 -4.24
C LEU A 144 8.40 -4.96 -5.16
N PHE A 145 7.18 -5.00 -4.63
CA PHE A 145 6.01 -5.39 -5.40
C PHE A 145 5.02 -4.23 -5.63
N GLN A 146 4.89 -3.29 -4.69
CA GLN A 146 3.94 -2.19 -4.86
C GLN A 146 4.54 -1.02 -5.66
N GLU A 147 5.85 -0.80 -5.64
CA GLU A 147 6.46 0.19 -6.54
C GLU A 147 6.48 -0.32 -7.97
N LEU A 148 6.83 -1.59 -8.17
CA LEU A 148 6.72 -2.23 -9.48
C LEU A 148 5.29 -2.18 -10.02
N SER A 149 4.28 -2.41 -9.17
CA SER A 149 2.89 -2.34 -9.62
C SER A 149 2.43 -0.92 -9.92
N LYS A 150 2.98 0.14 -9.31
CA LYS A 150 2.71 1.53 -9.70
C LYS A 150 3.23 1.85 -11.09
N GLU A 151 4.42 1.36 -11.45
CA GLU A 151 4.98 1.56 -12.79
C GLU A 151 4.16 0.86 -13.88
N THR A 152 3.53 -0.27 -13.51
CA THR A 152 2.82 -1.16 -14.43
C THR A 152 1.31 -1.22 -14.24
N LYS A 153 0.73 -0.30 -13.45
CA LYS A 153 -0.71 -0.28 -13.18
C LYS A 153 -1.48 0.12 -14.43
N ASP A 154 -2.49 -0.67 -14.79
CA ASP A 154 -3.52 -0.24 -15.72
C ASP A 154 -4.40 0.83 -15.08
N LEU A 155 -4.41 2.04 -15.62
CA LEU A 155 -5.31 3.10 -15.17
C LEU A 155 -6.71 2.98 -15.79
N THR A 156 -6.85 2.26 -16.91
CA THR A 156 -8.13 2.03 -17.59
C THR A 156 -8.95 0.92 -16.93
N GLY A 157 -8.37 0.18 -15.98
CA GLY A 157 -9.04 -0.94 -15.33
C GLY A 157 -9.45 -2.06 -16.30
N GLY A 158 -8.78 -2.17 -17.45
CA GLY A 158 -9.09 -3.16 -18.48
C GLY A 158 -10.28 -2.81 -19.37
N SER A 159 -10.76 -1.56 -19.40
CA SER A 159 -11.91 -1.15 -20.23
C SER A 159 -11.79 -1.55 -21.71
N PHE A 160 -10.56 -1.70 -22.23
CA PHE A 160 -10.29 -2.01 -23.65
C PHE A 160 -9.62 -3.37 -23.84
N SER A 161 -9.71 -4.29 -22.85
CA SER A 161 -8.95 -5.53 -22.90
C SER A 161 -9.58 -6.67 -23.70
N LYS A 162 -10.89 -6.59 -23.98
CA LYS A 162 -11.61 -7.64 -24.73
C LYS A 162 -11.17 -7.60 -26.18
N GLU A 163 -10.70 -8.75 -26.70
CA GLU A 163 -10.24 -8.90 -28.10
C GLU A 163 -9.17 -7.87 -28.47
N ALA A 164 -8.27 -7.59 -27.54
CA ALA A 164 -7.23 -6.60 -27.76
C ALA A 164 -6.10 -7.15 -28.65
N ASP A 165 -5.80 -6.43 -29.73
CA ASP A 165 -4.70 -6.73 -30.66
C ASP A 165 -3.42 -5.96 -30.37
N ILE A 166 -3.51 -4.93 -29.53
CA ILE A 166 -2.38 -4.11 -29.12
C ILE A 166 -2.23 -4.17 -27.60
N HIS A 167 -1.00 -4.31 -27.13
CA HIS A 167 -0.67 -4.32 -25.71
C HIS A 167 0.36 -3.25 -25.39
N LEU A 168 0.09 -2.46 -24.35
CA LEU A 168 1.12 -1.67 -23.70
C LEU A 168 1.84 -2.56 -22.70
N ILE A 169 3.11 -2.83 -22.93
CA ILE A 169 3.94 -3.64 -22.06
C ILE A 169 5.10 -2.84 -21.48
N SER A 170 5.64 -3.29 -20.36
CA SER A 170 6.94 -2.88 -19.82
C SER A 170 7.93 -4.03 -20.00
N ALA A 171 9.02 -3.79 -20.71
CA ALA A 171 10.06 -4.80 -20.95
C ALA A 171 11.45 -4.25 -20.63
N THR A 172 12.30 -5.12 -20.08
CA THR A 172 13.70 -4.80 -19.78
C THR A 172 14.59 -5.34 -20.90
N CYS A 173 15.41 -4.47 -21.51
CA CYS A 173 16.38 -4.88 -22.51
C CYS A 173 17.47 -5.77 -21.87
N PRO A 174 17.79 -6.95 -22.43
CA PRO A 174 18.81 -7.83 -21.87
C PRO A 174 20.21 -7.24 -21.95
N THR A 175 20.48 -6.37 -22.93
CA THR A 175 21.80 -5.77 -23.19
C THR A 175 22.05 -4.57 -22.28
N CYS A 176 21.26 -3.50 -22.38
CA CYS A 176 21.50 -2.28 -21.60
C CYS A 176 20.81 -2.26 -20.23
N LYS A 177 20.00 -3.28 -19.90
CA LYS A 177 19.21 -3.40 -18.67
C LYS A 177 18.24 -2.25 -18.39
N LYS A 178 18.03 -1.34 -19.35
CA LYS A 178 17.00 -0.30 -19.25
C LYS A 178 15.63 -0.89 -19.52
N ARG A 179 14.66 -0.47 -18.70
CA ARG A 179 13.25 -0.84 -18.81
C ARG A 179 12.49 0.32 -19.44
N ASN A 180 11.70 0.04 -20.47
CA ASN A 180 10.86 1.02 -21.15
C ASN A 180 9.46 0.45 -21.39
N LYS A 181 8.53 1.33 -21.75
CA LYS A 181 7.18 0.95 -22.18
C LYS A 181 7.13 0.84 -23.70
N TYR A 182 6.44 -0.19 -24.19
CA TYR A 182 6.33 -0.50 -25.61
C TYR A 182 4.88 -0.82 -25.97
N LEU A 183 4.45 -0.40 -27.15
CA LEU A 183 3.24 -0.91 -27.79
C LEU A 183 3.65 -2.09 -28.68
N ILE A 184 3.00 -3.24 -28.49
CA ILE A 184 3.25 -4.46 -29.26
C ILE A 184 1.94 -5.06 -29.75
N HIS A 185 2.00 -5.87 -30.79
CA HIS A 185 0.89 -6.76 -31.17
C HIS A 185 0.87 -8.03 -30.30
N THR A 186 -0.31 -8.67 -30.21
CA THR A 186 -0.54 -9.88 -29.40
C THR A 186 0.47 -11.02 -29.65
N ASN A 187 0.96 -11.16 -30.88
CA ASN A 187 1.89 -12.21 -31.30
C ASN A 187 3.28 -11.70 -31.69
N GLN A 188 3.64 -10.48 -31.28
CA GLN A 188 4.94 -9.92 -31.60
C GLN A 188 6.04 -10.61 -30.79
N GLU A 189 7.02 -11.22 -31.46
CA GLU A 189 8.09 -11.98 -30.80
C GLU A 189 9.28 -11.12 -30.37
N MET A 190 9.54 -10.03 -31.11
CA MET A 190 10.73 -9.19 -30.96
C MET A 190 10.35 -7.71 -30.93
N ILE A 191 11.10 -6.90 -30.18
CA ILE A 191 11.00 -5.44 -30.26
C ILE A 191 12.36 -4.76 -30.11
N GLY A 192 12.62 -3.70 -30.87
CA GLY A 192 13.86 -2.91 -30.73
C GLY A 192 13.88 -2.10 -29.43
N CYS A 193 15.03 -2.07 -28.74
CA CYS A 193 15.18 -1.25 -27.55
C CYS A 193 15.04 0.25 -27.87
N LEU A 194 14.14 0.96 -27.18
CA LEU A 194 13.93 2.41 -27.38
C LEU A 194 15.12 3.29 -26.93
N GLN A 195 16.12 2.71 -26.27
CA GLN A 195 17.29 3.47 -25.85
C GLN A 195 18.16 3.79 -27.07
N LYS A 196 18.33 5.08 -27.37
CA LYS A 196 19.03 5.59 -28.57
C LYS A 196 20.37 4.92 -28.86
N LYS A 197 21.16 4.60 -27.83
CA LYS A 197 22.49 3.97 -27.95
C LYS A 197 22.48 2.44 -28.04
N CYS A 198 21.38 1.78 -27.67
CA CYS A 198 21.32 0.33 -27.60
C CYS A 198 20.67 -0.25 -28.84
N GLN A 199 19.41 0.13 -29.12
CA GLN A 199 18.60 -0.34 -30.26
C GLN A 199 18.50 -1.87 -30.48
N GLU A 200 19.12 -2.68 -29.62
CA GLU A 200 19.18 -4.14 -29.70
C GLU A 200 17.78 -4.76 -29.69
N ALA A 201 17.63 -5.86 -30.44
CA ALA A 201 16.39 -6.61 -30.50
C ALA A 201 16.14 -7.34 -29.16
N ILE A 202 14.96 -7.14 -28.59
CA ILE A 202 14.53 -7.73 -27.33
C ILE A 202 13.59 -8.90 -27.65
N PRO A 203 13.99 -10.16 -27.37
CA PRO A 203 13.11 -11.31 -27.48
C PRO A 203 12.07 -11.30 -26.36
N LEU A 204 10.81 -11.03 -26.71
CA LEU A 204 9.72 -10.82 -25.74
C LEU A 204 9.37 -12.09 -24.96
N ASN A 205 9.54 -13.27 -25.56
CA ASN A 205 9.35 -14.57 -24.91
C ASN A 205 10.41 -14.89 -23.82
N LYS A 206 11.60 -14.26 -23.90
CA LYS A 206 12.69 -14.44 -22.93
C LYS A 206 12.87 -13.24 -22.01
N ALA A 207 12.37 -12.08 -22.40
CA ALA A 207 12.48 -10.86 -21.62
C ALA A 207 11.51 -10.87 -20.43
N ARG A 208 11.87 -10.14 -19.37
CA ARG A 208 10.93 -9.88 -18.26
C ARG A 208 9.89 -8.86 -18.72
N VAL A 209 8.80 -9.35 -19.29
CA VAL A 209 7.67 -8.55 -19.79
C VAL A 209 6.60 -8.44 -18.71
N HIS A 210 6.02 -7.24 -18.56
CA HIS A 210 4.81 -7.01 -17.78
C HIS A 210 3.78 -6.31 -18.65
N LYS A 211 2.62 -6.93 -18.86
CA LYS A 211 1.49 -6.33 -19.56
C LYS A 211 0.85 -5.26 -18.67
N ILE A 212 0.78 -4.02 -19.15
CA ILE A 212 0.21 -2.88 -18.40
C ILE A 212 -1.26 -2.77 -18.73
N THR A 213 -1.59 -2.63 -20.02
CA THR A 213 -2.97 -2.56 -20.50
C THR A 213 -3.05 -3.12 -21.92
N SER A 214 -4.27 -3.28 -22.42
CA SER A 214 -4.54 -3.76 -23.77
C SER A 214 -5.56 -2.86 -24.44
N TYR A 215 -5.45 -2.74 -25.75
CA TYR A 215 -6.33 -1.91 -26.57
C TYR A 215 -6.92 -2.77 -27.68
N ASN A 216 -8.23 -2.68 -27.87
CA ASN A 216 -8.97 -3.28 -28.95
C ASN A 216 -9.25 -2.27 -30.06
N ASP A 217 -9.82 -2.74 -31.17
CA ASP A 217 -10.07 -1.91 -32.35
C ASP A 217 -10.98 -0.73 -32.06
N SER A 218 -12.02 -0.91 -31.23
CA SER A 218 -12.92 0.17 -30.85
C SER A 218 -12.19 1.36 -30.21
N PHE A 219 -11.18 1.10 -29.37
CA PHE A 219 -10.36 2.17 -28.80
C PHE A 219 -9.53 2.90 -29.88
N ILE A 220 -9.00 2.15 -30.85
CA ILE A 220 -8.20 2.70 -31.95
C ILE A 220 -9.07 3.58 -32.86
N GLU A 221 -10.27 3.12 -33.20
CA GLU A 221 -11.25 3.89 -33.97
C GLU A 221 -11.60 5.21 -33.28
N GLN A 222 -11.87 5.19 -31.98
CA GLN A 222 -12.13 6.41 -31.19
C GLN A 222 -10.96 7.40 -31.26
N ILE A 223 -9.71 6.93 -31.16
CA ILE A 223 -8.53 7.79 -31.31
C ILE A 223 -8.43 8.38 -32.72
N GLN A 224 -8.73 7.59 -33.76
CA GLN A 224 -8.66 8.06 -35.15
C GLN A 224 -9.71 9.14 -35.44
N LEU A 225 -10.94 8.96 -34.95
CA LEU A 225 -12.00 9.98 -35.02
C LEU A 225 -11.54 11.30 -34.40
N LEU A 226 -11.06 11.26 -33.15
CA LEU A 226 -10.58 12.44 -32.43
C LEU A 226 -9.37 13.13 -33.10
N LYS A 227 -8.53 12.37 -33.82
CA LYS A 227 -7.40 12.94 -34.59
C LYS A 227 -7.87 13.66 -35.84
N ASN A 228 -8.91 13.15 -36.50
CA ASN A 228 -9.45 13.72 -37.73
C ASN A 228 -10.26 14.99 -37.46
N GLU A 229 -10.92 15.10 -36.30
CA GLU A 229 -11.63 16.32 -35.87
C GLU A 229 -10.71 17.53 -35.60
N LYS A 230 -9.40 17.29 -35.43
CA LYS A 230 -8.40 18.36 -35.21
C LYS A 230 -7.79 18.91 -36.50
N LYS A 231 -8.16 18.38 -37.66
CA LYS A 231 -7.74 18.89 -38.97
C LYS A 231 -8.82 19.78 -39.55
#